data_AF-A0A7X6K822-F1
#
_entry.id   AF-A0A7X6K822-F1
#
_cell.length_a   1.000
_cell.length_b   1.000
_cell.length_c   1.000
_cell.angle_alpha   90.00
_cell.angle_beta   90.00
_cell.angle_gamma   90.00
#
_symmetry.space_group_name_H-M   'P 1'
#
loop_
_entity.id
_entity.type
_entity.pdbx_description
1 polymer ?
#
loop_
_entity_poly.entity_id
_entity_poly.type
_entity_poly.pdbx_seq_one_letter_code
_entity_poly.pdbx_strand_id
1 'polypeptide(L)'
;MTVMTQETRTTALDEPAEIRFGARGEPLAVRWRDQVCPVAGEVLHWFGGRTWWKAGLPGKRGRASLTETEFWRLPVRAAATSPLRTLELCRDPHTEGWRLAKVTDNA
;
A
#
# COMPACT_ATOMS: atom_id res chain seq x y z
N MET A 1 0.48 -27.41 23.53
CA MET A 1 1.04 -26.10 23.16
C MET A 1 0.76 -25.91 21.67
N THR A 2 -0.21 -25.08 21.31
CA THR A 2 -0.62 -24.91 19.90
C THR A 2 0.19 -23.76 19.32
N VAL A 3 1.08 -24.05 18.38
CA VAL A 3 1.72 -23.04 17.53
C VAL A 3 0.66 -22.50 16.58
N MET A 4 0.18 -21.28 16.83
CA MET A 4 -0.66 -20.57 15.86
C MET A 4 0.26 -20.07 14.74
N THR A 5 0.31 -20.80 13.63
CA THR A 5 0.86 -20.28 12.37
C THR A 5 0.02 -19.07 11.96
N GLN A 6 0.52 -17.88 12.28
CA GLN A 6 -0.04 -16.60 11.80
C GLN A 6 0.18 -16.56 10.28
N GLU A 7 -0.88 -16.87 9.53
CA GLU A 7 -0.84 -16.89 8.08
C GLU A 7 -1.05 -15.46 7.58
N THR A 8 0.02 -14.81 7.12
CA THR A 8 -0.06 -13.46 6.58
C THR A 8 -0.90 -13.47 5.31
N ARG A 9 -2.14 -12.95 5.36
CA ARG A 9 -3.02 -12.92 4.20
C ARG A 9 -2.68 -11.73 3.32
N THR A 10 -2.32 -12.02 2.08
CA THR A 10 -2.05 -10.98 1.07
C THR A 10 -3.12 -11.05 -0.02
N THR A 11 -3.77 -9.92 -0.29
CA THR A 11 -4.77 -9.78 -1.34
C THR A 11 -4.40 -8.62 -2.26
N ALA A 12 -4.23 -8.93 -3.55
CA ALA A 12 -4.10 -7.90 -4.58
C ALA A 12 -5.50 -7.35 -4.89
N LEU A 13 -5.61 -6.02 -4.89
CA LEU A 13 -6.82 -5.27 -5.19
C LEU A 13 -6.52 -4.29 -6.33
N ASP A 14 -7.58 -3.79 -6.96
CA ASP A 14 -7.50 -2.67 -7.91
C ASP A 14 -8.68 -1.74 -7.63
N GLU A 15 -8.78 -1.31 -6.38
CA GLU A 15 -9.91 -0.51 -5.88
C GLU A 15 -9.51 0.95 -5.69
N PRO A 16 -10.43 1.91 -5.90
CA PRO A 16 -10.16 3.31 -5.60
C PRO A 16 -9.89 3.48 -4.10
N ALA A 17 -8.86 4.26 -3.79
CA ALA A 17 -8.49 4.64 -2.44
C ALA A 17 -7.99 6.10 -2.45
N GLU A 18 -7.79 6.67 -1.28
CA GLU A 18 -7.20 8.00 -1.14
C GLU A 18 -6.20 8.02 0.01
N ILE A 19 -5.09 8.74 -0.19
CA ILE A 19 -4.14 9.04 0.88
C ILE A 19 -4.41 10.47 1.34
N ARG A 20 -4.63 10.63 2.64
CA ARG A 20 -4.67 11.95 3.29
C ARG A 20 -3.27 12.32 3.69
N PHE A 21 -2.74 13.35 3.05
CA PHE A 21 -1.44 13.93 3.38
C PHE A 21 -1.60 15.04 4.43
N GLY A 22 -0.60 15.16 5.30
CA GLY A 22 -0.41 16.28 6.19
C GLY A 22 0.18 17.48 5.45
N ALA A 23 0.34 18.58 6.19
CA ALA A 23 0.83 19.84 5.62
C ALA A 23 2.28 19.75 5.09
N ARG A 24 3.06 18.75 5.51
CA ARG A 24 4.44 18.53 5.06
C ARG A 24 4.54 17.44 3.98
N GLY A 25 3.40 16.92 3.50
CA GLY A 25 3.36 15.85 2.51
C GLY A 25 3.55 14.45 3.11
N GLU A 26 3.47 14.30 4.43
CA GLU A 26 3.47 13.01 5.11
C GLU A 26 2.10 12.35 5.04
N PRO A 27 1.98 11.05 4.75
CA PRO A 27 0.69 10.38 4.76
C PRO A 27 0.23 10.15 6.20
N LEU A 28 -0.96 10.63 6.52
CA LEU A 28 -1.56 10.55 7.85
C LEU A 28 -2.60 9.42 7.94
N ALA A 29 -3.36 9.21 6.88
CA ALA A 29 -4.40 8.19 6.83
C ALA A 29 -4.69 7.75 5.40
N VAL A 30 -5.25 6.55 5.27
CA VAL A 30 -5.77 6.01 4.01
C VAL A 30 -7.27 5.88 4.11
N ARG A 31 -8.00 6.37 3.11
CA ARG A 31 -9.43 6.13 2.95
C ARG A 31 -9.65 5.00 1.95
N TRP A 32 -10.28 3.93 2.40
CA TRP A 32 -10.59 2.75 1.59
C TRP A 32 -11.93 2.14 2.04
N ARG A 33 -12.84 1.85 1.10
CA ARG A 33 -14.19 1.29 1.37
C ARG A 33 -14.93 2.01 2.52
N ASP A 34 -14.97 3.33 2.45
CA ASP A 34 -15.58 4.20 3.48
C ASP A 34 -14.94 4.13 4.88
N GLN A 35 -13.83 3.39 5.04
CA GLN A 35 -13.04 3.37 6.25
C GLN A 35 -11.84 4.30 6.13
N VAL A 36 -11.58 5.07 7.18
CA VAL A 36 -10.37 5.87 7.33
C VAL A 36 -9.44 5.15 8.28
N CYS A 37 -8.35 4.64 7.75
CA CYS A 37 -7.34 3.90 8.49
C CYS A 37 -6.12 4.79 8.72
N PRO A 38 -5.85 5.25 9.96
CA PRO A 38 -4.66 6.03 10.27
C PRO A 38 -3.38 5.22 10.03
N VAL A 39 -2.34 5.91 9.56
CA VAL A 39 -0.98 5.35 9.42
C VAL A 39 -0.39 5.14 10.81
N ALA A 40 0.11 3.93 11.06
CA ALA A 40 0.50 3.46 12.39
C ALA A 40 1.91 2.86 12.40
N GLY A 41 2.75 3.20 11.43
CA GLY A 41 4.10 2.68 11.33
C GLY A 41 4.95 3.41 10.29
N GLU A 42 6.12 2.85 10.01
CA GLU A 42 7.05 3.40 9.04
C GLU A 42 6.50 3.30 7.62
N VAL A 43 6.58 4.42 6.92
CA VAL A 43 6.06 4.57 5.57
C VAL A 43 7.17 4.41 4.56
N LEU A 44 6.90 3.66 3.50
CA LEU A 44 7.79 3.56 2.35
C LEU A 44 7.15 4.23 1.13
N HIS A 45 7.91 5.12 0.49
CA HIS A 45 7.51 5.82 -0.73
C HIS A 45 8.56 5.57 -1.81
N TRP A 46 8.12 5.16 -3.00
CA TRP A 46 9.00 4.94 -4.14
C TRP A 46 8.28 5.17 -5.47
N PHE A 47 9.05 5.36 -6.53
CA PHE A 47 8.59 5.49 -7.90
C PHE A 47 9.03 4.26 -8.72
N GLY A 48 8.19 3.78 -9.64
CA GLY A 48 8.52 2.62 -10.48
C GLY A 48 7.60 2.44 -11.70
N GLY A 49 8.00 1.61 -12.68
CA GLY A 49 7.21 1.38 -13.91
C GLY A 49 6.14 0.28 -13.77
N ARG A 50 5.02 0.37 -14.50
CA ARG A 50 3.89 -0.60 -14.44
C ARG A 50 4.24 -2.11 -14.59
N THR A 51 5.38 -2.47 -15.18
CA THR A 51 5.68 -3.85 -15.59
C THR A 51 5.93 -4.83 -14.43
N TRP A 52 6.23 -4.34 -13.22
CA TRP A 52 6.58 -5.21 -12.08
C TRP A 52 5.38 -5.60 -11.19
N TRP A 53 4.21 -4.98 -11.35
CA TRP A 53 3.03 -5.24 -10.51
C TRP A 53 2.33 -6.57 -10.82
N LYS A 54 2.45 -7.10 -12.06
CA LYS A 54 1.76 -8.33 -12.45
C LYS A 54 2.45 -9.64 -12.08
N ALA A 55 3.71 -9.62 -11.63
CA ALA A 55 4.46 -10.84 -11.39
C ALA A 55 5.19 -10.78 -10.06
N GLY A 56 4.64 -11.45 -9.04
CA GLY A 56 5.28 -11.64 -7.74
C GLY A 56 6.56 -12.48 -7.83
N LEU A 57 7.65 -11.90 -8.34
CA LEU A 57 8.98 -12.52 -8.38
C LEU A 57 10.08 -11.49 -8.02
N PRO A 58 11.15 -11.92 -7.33
CA PRO A 58 12.28 -11.06 -6.99
C PRO A 58 13.19 -10.88 -8.21
N GLY A 59 13.35 -9.65 -8.73
CA GLY A 59 14.20 -9.46 -9.91
C GLY A 59 14.51 -8.04 -10.37
N LYS A 60 15.75 -7.63 -10.06
CA LYS A 60 16.67 -6.69 -10.77
C LYS A 60 16.22 -5.27 -11.15
N ARG A 61 16.92 -4.32 -10.51
CA ARG A 61 17.17 -2.93 -10.93
C ARG A 61 17.47 -2.84 -12.43
N GLY A 62 16.64 -2.13 -13.18
CA GLY A 62 16.87 -1.87 -14.60
C GLY A 62 15.87 -0.89 -15.21
N ARG A 63 16.26 0.40 -15.20
CA ARG A 63 15.80 1.46 -16.11
C ARG A 63 14.33 1.90 -16.00
N ALA A 64 14.10 2.89 -15.14
CA ALA A 64 12.90 3.71 -15.12
C ALA A 64 12.71 4.43 -16.47
N SER A 65 11.57 4.24 -17.12
CA SER A 65 11.05 5.22 -18.06
C SER A 65 10.32 6.31 -17.27
N LEU A 66 10.43 7.55 -17.73
CA LEU A 66 9.95 8.82 -17.14
C LEU A 66 8.43 8.93 -16.85
N THR A 67 7.72 7.81 -16.89
CA THR A 67 6.31 7.68 -16.51
C THR A 67 6.25 6.81 -15.27
N GLU A 68 6.88 7.29 -14.20
CA GLU A 68 6.99 6.51 -12.98
C GLU A 68 5.66 6.56 -12.24
N THR A 69 5.02 5.41 -12.10
CA THR A 69 3.90 5.22 -11.18
C THR A 69 4.43 5.46 -9.75
N GLU A 70 3.71 6.28 -8.99
CA GLU A 70 4.03 6.58 -7.61
C GLU A 70 3.47 5.47 -6.71
N PHE A 71 4.26 4.97 -5.76
CA PHE A 71 3.88 3.88 -4.87
C PHE A 71 4.11 4.24 -3.42
N TRP A 72 3.12 3.90 -2.59
CA TRP A 72 3.18 4.07 -1.14
C TRP A 72 2.85 2.77 -0.45
N ARG A 73 3.69 2.36 0.50
CA ARG A 73 3.39 1.29 1.46
C ARG A 73 3.16 1.92 2.82
N LEU A 74 1.94 1.78 3.29
CA LEU A 74 1.43 2.40 4.50
C LEU A 74 0.98 1.31 5.46
N PRO A 75 1.71 1.09 6.57
CA PRO A 75 1.18 0.34 7.70
C PRO A 75 0.06 1.15 8.34
N VAL A 76 -1.14 0.58 8.37
CA VAL A 76 -2.34 1.19 8.92
C VAL A 76 -3.01 0.27 9.94
N ARG A 77 -3.77 0.86 10.85
CA ARG A 77 -4.66 0.11 11.75
C ARG A 77 -6.07 0.66 11.64
N ALA A 78 -7.06 -0.22 11.53
CA ALA A 78 -8.46 0.19 11.47
C ALA A 78 -8.95 0.77 12.82
N ALA A 79 -8.46 0.22 13.94
CA ALA A 79 -8.67 0.73 15.29
C ALA A 79 -7.42 0.45 16.13
N ALA A 80 -7.29 1.09 17.30
CA ALA A 80 -6.13 0.93 18.19
C ALA A 80 -5.85 -0.54 18.57
N THR A 81 -6.91 -1.33 18.71
CA THR A 81 -6.85 -2.77 19.05
C THR A 81 -6.79 -3.69 17.83
N SER A 82 -6.90 -3.16 16.61
CA SER A 82 -6.82 -3.97 15.40
C SER A 82 -5.37 -4.34 15.05
N PRO A 83 -5.17 -5.51 14.41
CA PRO A 83 -3.85 -5.86 13.88
C PRO A 83 -3.37 -4.82 12.86
N LEU A 84 -2.05 -4.71 12.74
CA LEU A 84 -1.41 -3.83 11.76
C LEU A 84 -1.59 -4.45 10.37
N ARG A 85 -2.21 -3.70 9.46
CA ARG A 85 -2.31 -4.07 8.05
C ARG A 85 -1.37 -3.20 7.26
N THR A 86 -0.80 -3.74 6.20
CA THR A 86 0.00 -2.96 5.26
C THR A 86 -0.81 -2.75 3.99
N LEU A 87 -1.08 -1.49 3.66
CA LEU A 87 -1.71 -1.10 2.40
C LEU A 87 -0.65 -0.62 1.44
N GLU A 88 -0.63 -1.19 0.24
CA GLU A 88 0.21 -0.73 -0.85
C GLU A 88 -0.70 -0.02 -1.86
N LEU A 89 -0.50 1.29 -2.02
CA LEU A 89 -1.22 2.13 -2.95
C LEU A 89 -0.32 2.51 -4.11
N CYS A 90 -0.92 2.65 -5.29
CA CYS A 90 -0.26 3.18 -6.46
C CYS A 90 -1.06 4.33 -7.03
N ARG A 91 -0.36 5.31 -7.58
CA ARG A 91 -0.94 6.39 -8.38
C ARG A 91 -0.25 6.38 -9.72
N ASP A 92 -1.02 6.01 -10.73
CA ASP A 92 -0.54 6.00 -12.08
C ASP A 92 -0.77 7.37 -12.74
N PRO A 93 0.20 7.93 -13.46
CA PRO A 93 0.04 9.24 -14.10
C PRO A 93 -1.04 9.26 -15.20
N HIS A 94 -1.44 8.09 -15.74
CA HIS A 94 -2.51 7.99 -16.73
C HIS A 94 -3.90 7.79 -16.12
N THR A 95 -4.01 7.52 -14.82
CA THR A 95 -5.30 7.34 -14.14
C THR A 95 -5.46 8.34 -13.02
N GLU A 96 -6.61 8.99 -12.93
CA GLU A 96 -6.87 9.87 -11.81
C GLU A 96 -7.06 9.08 -10.51
N GLY A 97 -6.44 9.57 -9.44
CA GLY A 97 -6.61 9.05 -8.08
C GLY A 97 -5.60 7.96 -7.66
N TRP A 98 -5.68 7.60 -6.38
CA TRP A 98 -4.92 6.50 -5.80
C TRP A 98 -5.71 5.20 -5.96
N ARG A 99 -5.01 4.11 -6.22
CA ARG A 99 -5.59 2.77 -6.24
C ARG A 99 -4.90 1.89 -5.22
N LEU A 100 -5.69 1.12 -4.49
CA LEU A 100 -5.17 0.13 -3.57
C LEU A 100 -4.74 -1.09 -4.37
N ALA A 101 -3.44 -1.29 -4.42
CA ALA A 101 -2.81 -2.36 -5.17
C ALA A 101 -2.79 -3.65 -4.34
N LYS A 102 -2.45 -3.57 -3.05
CA LYS A 102 -2.39 -4.76 -2.19
C LYS A 102 -2.65 -4.45 -0.73
N VAL A 103 -3.25 -5.43 -0.07
CA VAL A 103 -3.42 -5.47 1.37
C VAL A 103 -2.69 -6.68 1.90
N THR A 104 -1.84 -6.47 2.89
CA THR A 104 -1.22 -7.53 3.67
C THR A 104 -1.69 -7.41 5.10
N ASP A 105 -2.48 -8.38 5.54
CA ASP A 105 -2.95 -8.50 6.92
C ASP A 105 -1.90 -9.27 7.72
N ASN A 106 -1.34 -8.65 8.75
CA ASN A 106 -0.47 -9.34 9.69
C ASN A 106 -1.36 -9.87 10.82
N ALA A 107 -1.75 -11.14 10.71
CA ALA A 107 -2.58 -11.86 11.68
C ALA A 107 -1.86 -12.02 13.02
#